data_AF-A0A1A8H624-F1
#
_entry.id   AF-A0A1A8H624-F1
#
_cell.length_a   1.000
_cell.length_b   1.000
_cell.length_c   1.000
_cell.angle_alpha   90.00
_cell.angle_beta   90.00
_cell.angle_gamma   90.00
#
_symmetry.space_group_name_H-M   'P 1'
#
loop_
_entity.id
_entity.type
_entity.pdbx_description
1 polymer ?
#
loop_
_entity_poly.entity_id
_entity_poly.type
_entity_poly.pdbx_seq_one_letter_code
_entity_poly.pdbx_strand_id
1 'polypeptide(L)' 'MSGHKNCCIMANFRIEKKIGRGQFSEVYKATYLLDGQLVALKKVQISEMMDAKTRR' A
#
# COMPACT_ATOMS: atom_id res chain seq x y z
N MET A 1 13.67 -9.47 -22.18
CA MET A 1 13.23 -10.06 -20.91
C MET A 1 13.19 -8.96 -19.84
N SER A 2 12.12 -8.16 -19.78
CA SER A 2 11.98 -7.14 -18.73
C SER A 2 11.14 -7.71 -17.60
N GLY A 3 11.84 -8.25 -16.60
CA GLY A 3 11.24 -8.62 -15.32
C GLY A 3 10.59 -7.39 -14.70
N HIS A 4 9.34 -7.53 -14.29
CA HIS A 4 8.61 -6.51 -13.56
C HIS A 4 9.38 -6.25 -12.25
N LYS A 5 10.02 -5.10 -12.15
CA LYS A 5 10.76 -4.70 -10.96
C LYS A 5 9.74 -4.32 -9.89
N ASN A 6 9.23 -5.30 -9.15
CA ASN A 6 8.51 -5.05 -7.91
C ASN A 6 9.53 -4.67 -6.81
N CYS A 7 10.40 -3.69 -7.06
CA CYS A 7 11.45 -3.23 -6.14
C CYS A 7 10.91 -2.16 -5.19
N CYS A 8 9.70 -2.38 -4.67
CA CYS A 8 9.07 -1.48 -3.71
C CYS A 8 9.01 -2.23 -2.38
N ILE A 9 10.18 -2.58 -1.84
CA ILE A 9 10.30 -3.23 -0.53
C ILE A 9 9.74 -2.25 0.51
N MET A 10 8.86 -2.72 1.41
CA MET A 10 8.24 -1.88 2.43
C MET A 10 9.25 -1.14 3.32
N ALA A 11 10.46 -1.71 3.48
CA ALA A 11 11.58 -1.12 4.19
C ALA A 11 12.05 0.23 3.61
N ASN A 12 11.80 0.51 2.34
CA ASN A 12 12.18 1.78 1.71
C ASN A 12 11.18 2.91 1.98
N PHE A 13 10.17 2.70 2.82
CA PHE A 13 9.17 3.71 3.13
C PHE A 13 9.10 3.98 4.61
N ARG A 14 9.19 5.26 4.99
CA ARG A 14 8.90 5.74 6.34
C ARG A 14 7.43 6.14 6.41
N ILE A 15 6.62 5.32 7.08
CA ILE A 15 5.21 5.63 7.34
C ILE A 15 5.13 6.78 8.36
N GLU A 16 4.42 7.85 8.02
CA GLU A 16 4.24 9.02 8.89
C GLU A 16 2.90 8.97 9.64
N LYS A 17 1.79 9.04 8.90
CA LYS A 17 0.44 9.08 9.49
C LYS A 17 -0.59 8.49 8.55
N LYS A 18 -1.69 8.00 9.12
CA LYS A 18 -2.87 7.61 8.35
C LYS A 18 -3.53 8.87 7.77
N ILE A 19 -3.81 8.85 6.48
CA ILE A 19 -4.47 9.95 5.74
C ILE A 19 -5.80 9.54 5.13
N GLY A 20 -6.12 8.25 5.10
CA GLY A 20 -7.39 7.77 4.57
C GLY A 20 -7.77 6.38 5.05
N ARG A 21 -9.06 6.08 4.98
CA ARG A 21 -9.63 4.76 5.22
C ARG A 21 -10.70 4.52 4.17
N GLY A 22 -10.58 3.41 3.44
CA GLY A 22 -11.66 2.82 2.66
C GLY A 22 -12.23 1.60 3.37
N GLN A 23 -13.24 0.97 2.76
CA GLN A 23 -13.89 -0.23 3.30
C GLN A 23 -12.90 -1.38 3.54
N PHE A 24 -11.91 -1.54 2.64
CA PHE A 24 -10.98 -2.67 2.63
C PHE A 24 -9.51 -2.26 2.71
N SER A 25 -9.23 -0.99 2.97
CA SER A 25 -7.87 -0.48 2.92
C SER A 25 -7.65 0.74 3.80
N GLU A 26 -6.42 0.90 4.24
CA GLU A 26 -5.94 2.10 4.92
C GLU A 26 -4.91 2.79 4.03
N VAL A 27 -4.93 4.13 4.02
CA VAL A 27 -3.98 4.93 3.26
C VAL A 27 -3.12 5.72 4.23
N TYR A 28 -1.81 5.62 4.08
CA TYR A 28 -0.83 6.32 4.90
C TYR A 28 0.00 7.28 4.06
N LYS A 29 0.28 8.46 4.62
CA LYS A 29 1.36 9.31 4.14
C LYS A 29 2.68 8.66 4.51
N ALA A 30 3.59 8.58 3.57
CA ALA A 30 4.94 8.07 3.80
C ALA A 30 5.96 8.85 2.98
N THR A 31 7.22 8.72 3.37
CA THR A 31 8.38 9.21 2.61
C THR A 31 9.10 8.02 2.02
N TYR A 32 9.37 8.04 0.72
CA TYR A 32 10.25 7.07 0.08
C TYR A 32 11.70 7.43 0.39
N LEU A 33 12.43 6.51 1.00
CA LEU A 33 13.73 6.79 1.63
C LEU A 33 14.88 6.98 0.62
N LEU A 34 14.73 6.51 -0.62
CA LEU A 34 15.80 6.60 -1.61
C LEU A 34 15.95 8.01 -2.19
N ASP A 35 14.85 8.74 -2.37
CA ASP A 35 14.84 10.08 -2.98
C ASP A 35 14.08 11.12 -2.17
N GLY A 36 13.47 10.75 -1.04
CA GLY A 36 12.72 11.65 -0.17
C GLY A 36 11.31 11.98 -0.67
N GLN A 37 10.81 11.32 -1.73
CA GLN A 37 9.50 11.61 -2.29
C GLN A 37 8.38 11.32 -1.29
N LEU A 38 7.46 12.27 -1.17
CA LEU A 38 6.21 12.05 -0.44
C LEU A 38 5.27 11.18 -1.28
N VAL A 39 4.80 10.09 -0.68
CA VAL A 39 3.93 9.10 -1.31
C VAL A 39 2.74 8.74 -0.43
N ALA A 40 1.70 8.19 -1.05
CA ALA A 40 0.56 7.60 -0.36
C ALA A 40 0.65 6.06 -0.46
N LEU A 41 0.82 5.38 0.67
CA LEU A 41 0.83 3.92 0.74
C LEU A 41 -0.57 3.39 1.04
N LYS A 42 -1.12 2.57 0.14
CA LYS A 42 -2.41 1.90 0.33
C LYS A 42 -2.21 0.48 0.84
N LYS A 43 -2.50 0.25 2.12
CA LYS A 43 -2.50 -1.07 2.75
C LYS A 43 -3.86 -1.72 2.52
N VAL A 44 -3.91 -2.76 1.71
CA VAL A 44 -5.13 -3.53 1.41
C VAL A 44 -5.11 -4.83 2.20
N GLN A 45 -6.18 -5.11 2.95
CA GLN A 45 -6.31 -6.37 3.68
C GLN A 45 -6.91 -7.44 2.76
N ILE A 46 -6.11 -8.43 2.39
CA ILE A 46 -6.53 -9.47 1.42
C ILE A 46 -7.61 -10.38 2.01
N SER A 47 -7.60 -10.60 3.33
CA SER A 47 -8.62 -11.42 4.02
C SER A 47 -10.04 -10.94 3.80
N GLU A 48 -10.26 -9.63 3.66
CA GLU A 48 -11.59 -9.04 3.41
C GLU A 48 -11.92 -8.94 1.91
N MET A 49 -10.92 -8.99 1.02
CA MET A 49 -11.13 -8.97 -0.43
C MET A 49 -11.67 -10.30 -0.97
N MET A 50 -11.31 -11.43 -0.35
CA MET A 50 -11.77 -12.75 -0.77
C MET A 50 -13.26 -12.97 -0.46
N ASP A 51 -13.77 -12.37 0.62
CA ASP A 51 -15.16 -12.51 1.07
C ASP A 51 -16.14 -11.60 0.30
N ALA A 52 -15.70 -10.42 -0.13
CA ALA A 52 -16.55 -9.44 -0.82
C ALA A 52 -17.01 -9.89 -2.23
N LYS A 53 -16.36 -10.89 -2.84
CA LYS A 53 -16.66 -11.36 -4.20
C LYS A 53 -17.45 -12.67 -4.28
N THR A 54 -17.83 -13.27 -3.14
CA THR A 54 -18.34 -14.66 -3.12
C THR A 54 -19.64 -14.86 -2.32
N ARG A 55 -20.51 -13.85 -2.21
CA ARG A 55 -21.92 -14.10 -1.89
C ARG A 55 -22.77 -13.88 -3.15
N ARG A 56 -22.92 -14.96 -3.92
CA ARG A 56 -24.02 -15.11 -4.88
C ARG A 56 -25.34 -15.26 -4.12
#